data_AF-A0A843KRS1-F1
#
_entry.id   AF-A0A843KRS1-F1
#
_cell.length_a   1.000
_cell.length_b   1.000
_cell.length_c   1.000
_cell.angle_alpha   90.00
_cell.angle_beta   90.00
_cell.angle_gamma   90.00
#
_symmetry.space_group_name_H-M   'P 1'
#
loop_
_entity.id
_entity.type
_entity.pdbx_description
1 polymer ?
#
loop_
_entity_poly.entity_id
_entity_poly.type
_entity_poly.pdbx_seq_one_letter_code
_entity_poly.pdbx_strand_id
1 'polypeptide(L)'
;METRDIVILLIALLVVVVLAVVVKPAITGENPDLSLPFLPGSPSGHDSSPSITQDFTPAATPKKTDVQTPEPIHTWNGSPVELGYVRDATPVLPQIPGDSGDSPQAYPAGAPETPPVPGILTASFSASPTEGSLPLPVTFTDTSTGVPERWKWSFGDGTTSTDENPLHTYTTEGRFSVSLTVENEYGANTRINQGLVTVTPAGKKDVALHAPRGASIAPGGFVEFTVTKPASRIKIAGVVEELPVGGRIRLVVNDPGKGKIAMRKDSIQDYSFEEVILYIDGEYRQRGEVREINVQGYEGLISSLELRIAGGEGEIDLLENGSPVAISWKNAPLSLISLRPDSSGIMILDCYWPDVTSFQGAVTSYHAQEPESPGG
;
A
#
# COMPACT_ATOMS: atom_id res chain seq x y z
N MET A 1 -45.42 -11.86 -29.37
CA MET A 1 -44.29 -11.70 -30.29
C MET A 1 -43.79 -13.10 -30.57
N GLU A 2 -44.15 -13.65 -31.72
CA GLU A 2 -43.81 -15.04 -32.04
C GLU A 2 -42.31 -15.15 -32.27
N THR A 3 -41.73 -16.35 -32.12
CA THR A 3 -40.29 -16.60 -32.26
C THR A 3 -39.72 -16.08 -33.59
N ARG A 4 -40.56 -15.94 -34.64
CA ARG A 4 -40.19 -15.30 -35.91
C ARG A 4 -39.93 -13.79 -35.80
N ASP A 5 -40.67 -13.08 -34.96
CA ASP A 5 -40.53 -11.63 -34.79
C ASP A 5 -39.22 -11.27 -34.08
N ILE A 6 -38.79 -12.10 -33.11
CA ILE A 6 -37.53 -11.92 -32.37
C ILE A 6 -36.33 -12.14 -33.30
N VAL A 7 -36.40 -13.13 -34.20
CA VAL A 7 -35.33 -13.40 -35.17
C VAL A 7 -35.19 -12.26 -36.18
N ILE A 8 -36.31 -11.70 -36.66
CA ILE A 8 -36.28 -10.54 -37.56
C ILE A 8 -35.69 -9.31 -36.86
N LEU A 9 -36.02 -9.08 -35.59
CA LEU A 9 -35.47 -7.97 -34.81
C LEU A 9 -33.96 -8.11 -34.56
N LEU A 10 -33.49 -9.33 -34.28
CA LEU A 10 -32.08 -9.62 -34.09
C LEU A 10 -31.27 -9.49 -35.38
N ILE A 11 -31.81 -9.93 -36.52
CA ILE A 11 -31.17 -9.74 -37.83
C ILE A 11 -31.12 -8.25 -38.19
N ALA A 12 -32.18 -7.48 -37.95
CA ALA A 12 -32.20 -6.05 -38.20
C ALA A 12 -31.17 -5.29 -37.33
N LEU A 13 -31.04 -5.65 -36.05
CA LEU A 13 -30.05 -5.06 -35.14
C LEU A 13 -28.62 -5.38 -35.59
N LEU A 14 -28.37 -6.62 -36.04
CA LEU A 14 -27.06 -7.04 -36.55
C LEU A 14 -26.67 -6.26 -37.82
N VAL A 15 -27.61 -6.02 -38.73
CA VAL A 15 -27.36 -5.24 -39.97
C VAL A 15 -27.01 -3.78 -39.65
N VAL A 16 -27.68 -3.16 -38.68
CA VAL A 16 -27.38 -1.78 -38.26
C VAL A 16 -25.99 -1.67 -37.62
N VAL A 17 -25.60 -2.65 -36.80
CA VAL A 17 -24.26 -2.68 -36.18
C VAL A 17 -23.17 -2.88 -37.23
N VAL A 18 -23.40 -3.73 -38.24
CA VAL A 18 -22.42 -3.94 -39.32
C VAL A 18 -22.28 -2.70 -40.23
N LEU A 19 -23.35 -1.97 -40.51
CA LEU A 19 -23.29 -0.72 -41.28
C LEU A 19 -22.56 0.42 -40.52
N ALA A 20 -22.68 0.48 -39.20
CA ALA A 20 -22.01 1.50 -38.38
C ALA A 20 -20.49 1.29 -38.28
N VAL A 21 -20.00 0.05 -38.44
CA VAL A 21 -18.56 -0.28 -38.34
C VAL A 21 -17.81 -0.09 -39.67
N VAL A 22 -18.51 -0.09 -40.81
CA VAL A 22 -17.87 -0.05 -42.14
C VAL A 22 -17.69 1.38 -42.69
N VAL A 23 -18.36 2.40 -42.15
CA VAL A 23 -18.26 3.78 -42.66
C VAL A 23 -17.36 4.64 -41.77
N LYS A 24 -16.04 4.63 -42.06
CA LYS A 24 -15.13 5.72 -41.66
C LYS A 24 -15.35 6.91 -42.62
N PRO A 25 -15.60 8.14 -42.13
CA PRO A 25 -15.53 9.30 -43.00
C PRO A 25 -14.07 9.70 -43.26
N ALA A 26 -13.67 9.68 -44.53
CA ALA A 26 -12.46 10.34 -45.01
C ALA A 26 -12.71 11.85 -45.05
N ILE A 27 -11.85 12.64 -44.39
CA ILE A 27 -11.79 14.09 -44.59
C ILE A 27 -10.52 14.37 -45.39
N THR A 28 -10.70 14.94 -46.58
CA THR A 28 -9.64 15.37 -47.49
C THR A 28 -10.00 16.74 -48.05
N GLY A 29 -9.01 17.63 -48.13
CA GLY A 29 -9.01 18.88 -48.89
C GLY A 29 -9.63 20.07 -48.15
N GLU A 30 -9.18 21.31 -48.30
CA GLU A 30 -8.19 21.94 -49.17
C GLU A 30 -7.95 23.35 -48.60
N ASN A 31 -6.75 23.88 -48.86
CA ASN A 31 -6.34 25.24 -48.55
C ASN A 31 -6.44 26.08 -49.85
N PRO A 32 -6.92 27.34 -49.80
CA PRO A 32 -6.45 28.31 -50.79
C PRO A 32 -5.88 29.58 -50.15
N ASP A 33 -4.64 29.80 -50.56
CA ASP A 33 -3.80 30.99 -50.63
C ASP A 33 -4.55 32.33 -50.78
N LEU A 34 -4.17 33.34 -49.98
CA LEU A 34 -4.34 34.76 -50.31
C LEU A 34 -3.14 35.56 -49.77
N SER A 35 -2.44 36.17 -50.73
CA SER A 35 -1.19 36.92 -50.59
C SER A 35 -1.35 38.32 -49.99
N LEU A 36 -0.26 38.81 -49.40
CA LEU A 36 -0.03 40.09 -48.68
C LEU A 36 -0.11 41.35 -49.56
N PRO A 37 0.01 42.56 -48.95
CA PRO A 37 1.29 43.28 -49.11
C PRO A 37 1.85 44.04 -47.87
N PHE A 38 3.19 43.92 -47.69
CA PHE A 38 4.27 44.91 -47.41
C PHE A 38 4.02 46.09 -46.42
N LEU A 39 4.68 46.24 -45.23
CA LEU A 39 6.10 46.58 -44.82
C LEU A 39 6.15 47.99 -44.16
N PRO A 40 7.23 48.45 -43.44
CA PRO A 40 8.41 47.79 -42.85
C PRO A 40 8.80 48.25 -41.40
N GLY A 41 9.80 47.57 -40.79
CA GLY A 41 10.62 48.15 -39.70
C GLY A 41 11.36 47.17 -38.77
N SER A 42 12.47 46.57 -39.24
CA SER A 42 13.54 45.94 -38.42
C SER A 42 14.56 47.01 -37.94
N PRO A 43 15.69 46.72 -37.22
CA PRO A 43 16.30 45.45 -36.74
C PRO A 43 16.63 45.49 -35.23
N SER A 44 17.27 44.54 -34.52
CA SER A 44 18.45 43.65 -34.67
C SER A 44 18.48 42.80 -33.38
N GLY A 45 19.04 41.60 -33.22
CA GLY A 45 19.99 40.76 -33.93
C GLY A 45 20.68 39.90 -32.86
N HIS A 46 20.87 38.60 -33.10
CA HIS A 46 22.14 37.87 -32.91
C HIS A 46 21.93 36.36 -33.09
N ASP A 47 22.67 35.87 -34.06
CA ASP A 47 22.87 34.49 -34.49
C ASP A 47 23.97 33.84 -33.63
N SER A 48 23.89 32.51 -33.44
CA SER A 48 24.98 31.53 -33.63
C SER A 48 24.68 30.22 -32.89
N SER A 49 24.32 29.18 -33.64
CA SER A 49 24.63 27.78 -33.29
C SER A 49 26.09 27.46 -33.66
N PRO A 50 26.64 26.34 -33.17
CA PRO A 50 26.97 25.31 -34.15
C PRO A 50 26.65 23.87 -33.71
N SER A 51 26.31 23.07 -34.72
CA SER A 51 26.13 21.62 -34.71
C SER A 51 27.46 20.86 -34.63
N ILE A 52 27.50 19.72 -33.96
CA ILE A 52 28.41 18.60 -34.27
C ILE A 52 27.62 17.28 -34.30
N THR A 53 27.84 16.52 -35.36
CA THR A 53 27.38 15.15 -35.65
C THR A 53 28.58 14.22 -35.61
N GLN A 54 28.41 12.98 -35.11
CA GLN A 54 29.08 11.71 -35.50
C GLN A 54 28.63 10.65 -34.47
N ASP A 55 27.91 9.55 -34.78
CA ASP A 55 28.03 8.41 -35.71
C ASP A 55 28.36 7.08 -34.97
N PHE A 56 27.80 6.00 -35.51
CA PHE A 56 27.42 4.68 -34.97
C PHE A 56 28.53 3.73 -34.47
N THR A 57 28.22 2.84 -33.48
CA THR A 57 28.15 1.35 -33.64
C THR A 57 27.61 0.62 -32.36
N PRO A 58 26.87 -0.52 -32.48
CA PRO A 58 26.37 -1.31 -31.34
C PRO A 58 27.00 -2.72 -31.19
N ALA A 59 27.22 -3.18 -29.95
CA ALA A 59 27.35 -4.58 -29.49
C ALA A 59 27.50 -4.56 -27.93
N ALA A 60 26.96 -5.45 -27.10
CA ALA A 60 26.85 -6.90 -27.21
C ALA A 60 25.72 -7.49 -26.31
N THR A 61 25.21 -8.63 -26.77
CA THR A 61 24.31 -9.61 -26.12
C THR A 61 24.81 -10.19 -24.80
N PRO A 62 23.93 -10.47 -23.81
CA PRO A 62 24.14 -11.52 -22.82
C PRO A 62 23.57 -12.87 -23.28
N LYS A 63 24.31 -13.94 -22.97
CA LYS A 63 24.04 -15.34 -23.29
C LYS A 63 22.76 -15.87 -22.63
N LYS A 64 22.10 -16.73 -23.41
CA LYS A 64 21.08 -17.72 -23.05
C LYS A 64 21.74 -18.88 -22.27
N THR A 65 21.15 -19.28 -21.15
CA THR A 65 21.38 -20.60 -20.54
C THR A 65 20.04 -21.21 -20.15
N ASP A 66 20.01 -22.54 -20.24
CA ASP A 66 18.88 -23.38 -20.61
C ASP A 66 17.68 -23.47 -19.67
N VAL A 67 16.57 -23.73 -20.35
CA VAL A 67 15.32 -24.30 -19.88
C VAL A 67 15.57 -25.75 -19.46
N GLN A 68 15.11 -26.14 -18.26
CA GLN A 68 14.71 -27.52 -18.03
C GLN A 68 13.34 -27.59 -17.33
N THR A 69 12.42 -28.14 -18.10
CA THR A 69 11.04 -28.51 -17.85
C THR A 69 10.92 -29.47 -16.66
N PRO A 70 9.98 -29.28 -15.71
CA PRO A 70 9.62 -30.33 -14.77
C PRO A 70 8.55 -31.25 -15.39
N GLU A 71 8.61 -32.56 -15.13
CA GLU A 71 7.50 -33.52 -14.94
C GLU A 71 8.07 -34.97 -14.96
N PRO A 72 7.46 -36.00 -14.32
CA PRO A 72 6.13 -36.01 -13.71
C PRO A 72 6.04 -36.56 -12.26
N ILE A 73 4.96 -36.12 -11.63
CA ILE A 73 4.10 -36.72 -10.60
C ILE A 73 4.33 -38.24 -10.34
N HIS A 74 4.67 -38.58 -9.09
CA HIS A 74 4.43 -39.91 -8.54
C HIS A 74 3.36 -39.85 -7.45
N THR A 75 2.19 -40.39 -7.77
CA THR A 75 1.08 -40.67 -6.85
C THR A 75 1.47 -41.79 -5.88
N TRP A 76 1.26 -41.57 -4.58
CA TRP A 76 1.41 -42.59 -3.54
C TRP A 76 0.17 -43.50 -3.50
N ASN A 77 0.38 -44.82 -3.67
CA ASN A 77 -0.57 -45.87 -3.30
C ASN A 77 -0.03 -46.58 -2.05
N GLY A 78 -0.82 -46.63 -0.98
CA GLY A 78 -0.39 -47.10 0.33
C GLY A 78 -0.37 -48.62 0.53
N SER A 79 0.37 -49.06 1.57
CA SER A 79 0.05 -50.14 2.52
C SER A 79 1.16 -50.26 3.59
N PRO A 80 0.89 -50.86 4.78
CA PRO A 80 1.53 -50.49 6.05
C PRO A 80 2.80 -51.31 6.38
N VAL A 81 3.68 -50.72 7.20
CA VAL A 81 4.90 -51.35 7.71
C VAL A 81 4.61 -52.11 9.01
N GLU A 82 5.09 -53.35 9.06
CA GLU A 82 5.00 -54.32 10.15
C GLU A 82 5.99 -54.00 11.28
N LEU A 83 5.55 -54.12 12.54
CA LEU A 83 6.33 -53.84 13.74
C LEU A 83 7.22 -55.04 14.13
N GLY A 84 8.52 -54.82 14.22
CA GLY A 84 9.50 -55.77 14.79
C GLY A 84 10.28 -55.16 15.95
N TYR A 85 10.04 -55.64 17.16
CA TYR A 85 10.73 -55.30 18.41
C TYR A 85 12.10 -55.99 18.49
N VAL A 86 13.16 -55.30 18.93
CA VAL A 86 14.35 -55.95 19.55
C VAL A 86 14.81 -55.18 20.79
N ARG A 87 15.18 -55.97 21.80
CA ARG A 87 15.40 -55.65 23.22
C ARG A 87 16.83 -55.21 23.55
N ASP A 88 16.91 -54.35 24.57
CA ASP A 88 17.93 -54.11 25.62
C ASP A 88 19.33 -54.74 25.52
N ALA A 89 20.35 -53.88 25.68
CA ALA A 89 21.49 -54.13 26.59
C ALA A 89 22.25 -52.82 26.93
N THR A 90 22.55 -52.63 28.22
CA THR A 90 23.43 -51.59 28.78
C THR A 90 24.28 -52.22 29.91
N PRO A 91 25.40 -51.62 30.38
CA PRO A 91 26.74 -51.61 29.79
C PRO A 91 27.82 -52.21 30.75
N VAL A 92 29.09 -52.30 30.32
CA VAL A 92 30.24 -52.60 31.21
C VAL A 92 31.33 -51.54 31.02
N LEU A 93 31.80 -50.94 32.13
CA LEU A 93 32.95 -50.02 32.21
C LEU A 93 34.19 -50.75 32.76
N PRO A 94 35.41 -50.49 32.27
CA PRO A 94 36.64 -50.87 32.97
C PRO A 94 37.29 -49.70 33.73
N GLN A 95 37.92 -50.03 34.86
CA GLN A 95 38.71 -49.15 35.74
C GLN A 95 40.21 -49.43 35.53
N ILE A 96 41.09 -48.41 35.50
CA ILE A 96 42.56 -48.54 35.69
C ILE A 96 43.09 -47.32 36.50
N PRO A 97 44.10 -47.49 37.39
CA PRO A 97 44.44 -46.56 38.48
C PRO A 97 45.55 -45.56 38.12
N GLY A 98 45.73 -44.57 39.02
CA GLY A 98 46.40 -43.30 38.75
C GLY A 98 47.93 -43.24 38.86
N ASP A 99 48.45 -42.09 38.40
CA ASP A 99 49.75 -41.50 38.73
C ASP A 99 49.64 -39.96 38.64
N SER A 100 50.68 -39.29 39.11
CA SER A 100 50.68 -38.13 39.97
C SER A 100 51.00 -36.79 39.26
N GLY A 101 50.40 -35.72 39.80
CA GLY A 101 51.00 -34.39 39.91
C GLY A 101 51.41 -33.64 38.64
N ASP A 102 50.48 -32.89 38.05
CA ASP A 102 50.79 -31.54 37.54
C ASP A 102 49.54 -30.63 37.66
N SER A 103 49.74 -29.38 38.07
CA SER A 103 48.66 -28.40 38.33
C SER A 103 48.09 -27.79 37.03
N PRO A 104 46.87 -27.21 37.08
CA PRO A 104 45.93 -27.28 35.96
C PRO A 104 46.17 -26.19 34.91
N GLN A 105 46.37 -26.59 33.66
CA GLN A 105 46.05 -25.73 32.52
C GLN A 105 44.52 -25.68 32.40
N ALA A 106 43.97 -24.47 32.55
CA ALA A 106 42.56 -24.20 32.35
C ALA A 106 42.17 -24.47 30.88
N TYR A 107 41.46 -25.57 30.64
CA TYR A 107 40.69 -25.73 29.42
C TYR A 107 39.46 -24.81 29.53
N PRO A 108 39.17 -23.93 28.55
CA PRO A 108 37.85 -23.30 28.51
C PRO A 108 36.81 -24.40 28.28
N ALA A 109 35.89 -24.55 29.21
CA ALA A 109 34.75 -25.46 29.10
C ALA A 109 33.75 -24.92 28.07
N GLY A 110 34.10 -25.02 26.78
CA GLY A 110 33.14 -24.98 25.68
C GLY A 110 32.68 -26.41 25.42
N ALA A 111 31.54 -26.80 25.97
CA ALA A 111 30.87 -28.01 25.53
C ALA A 111 30.56 -27.88 24.03
N PRO A 112 30.75 -28.91 23.19
CA PRO A 112 30.19 -28.89 21.85
C PRO A 112 28.67 -28.93 22.00
N GLU A 113 27.99 -27.82 21.68
CA GLU A 113 26.54 -27.83 21.51
C GLU A 113 26.23 -28.80 20.38
N THR A 114 25.72 -29.98 20.72
CA THR A 114 25.24 -30.95 19.74
C THR A 114 24.17 -30.30 18.89
N PRO A 115 24.20 -30.43 17.54
CA PRO A 115 23.15 -29.88 16.70
C PRO A 115 21.79 -30.42 17.17
N PRO A 116 20.75 -29.56 17.26
CA PRO A 116 19.45 -29.99 17.77
C PRO A 116 18.90 -31.10 16.87
N VAL A 117 18.46 -32.20 17.48
CA VAL A 117 17.92 -33.34 16.74
C VAL A 117 16.51 -32.96 16.25
N PRO A 118 16.24 -33.04 14.94
CA PRO A 118 14.89 -32.91 14.40
C PRO A 118 13.90 -33.84 15.11
N GLY A 119 12.72 -33.33 15.45
CA GLY A 119 11.74 -34.04 16.25
C GLY A 119 10.30 -33.68 15.89
N ILE A 120 9.34 -34.25 16.63
CA ILE A 120 7.92 -33.91 16.48
C ILE A 120 7.75 -32.42 16.78
N LEU A 121 7.22 -31.69 15.81
CA LEU A 121 7.03 -30.25 15.92
C LEU A 121 5.96 -29.89 16.95
N THR A 122 6.26 -28.87 17.75
CA THR A 122 5.26 -28.15 18.54
C THR A 122 5.35 -26.68 18.20
N ALA A 123 4.35 -26.17 17.48
CA ALA A 123 4.27 -24.77 17.08
C ALA A 123 4.06 -23.88 18.31
N SER A 124 4.88 -22.85 18.47
CA SER A 124 4.73 -21.85 19.53
C SER A 124 5.35 -20.55 19.10
N PHE A 125 4.79 -19.42 19.52
CA PHE A 125 5.34 -18.11 19.20
C PHE A 125 4.93 -17.03 20.21
N SER A 126 5.68 -15.93 20.17
CA SER A 126 5.35 -14.68 20.86
C SER A 126 5.24 -13.52 19.87
N ALA A 127 4.66 -12.41 20.33
CA ALA A 127 4.50 -11.19 19.54
C ALA A 127 4.70 -9.97 20.44
N SER A 128 5.30 -8.90 19.91
CA SER A 128 5.48 -7.63 20.62
C SER A 128 5.52 -6.44 19.66
N PRO A 129 4.72 -5.37 19.90
CA PRO A 129 3.68 -5.25 20.92
C PRO A 129 2.42 -6.08 20.58
N THR A 130 1.62 -6.47 21.56
CA THR A 130 0.30 -7.10 21.34
C THR A 130 -0.86 -6.10 21.33
N GLU A 131 -0.59 -4.84 21.67
CA GLU A 131 -1.58 -3.77 21.62
C GLU A 131 -0.94 -2.44 21.25
N GLY A 132 -1.71 -1.58 20.60
CA GLY A 132 -1.29 -0.24 20.25
C GLY A 132 -2.26 0.43 19.29
N SER A 133 -1.92 1.64 18.87
CA SER A 133 -2.70 2.39 17.89
C SER A 133 -2.11 2.25 16.49
N LEU A 134 -2.93 2.47 15.46
CA LEU A 134 -2.47 2.46 14.08
C LEU A 134 -1.35 3.50 13.77
N PRO A 135 -0.44 3.19 12.83
CA PRO A 135 -0.08 1.84 12.38
C PRO A 135 0.68 1.09 13.49
N LEU A 136 0.40 -0.21 13.66
CA LEU A 136 1.05 -1.02 14.70
C LEU A 136 2.05 -2.01 14.08
N PRO A 137 3.37 -1.70 14.07
CA PRO A 137 4.40 -2.68 13.74
C PRO A 137 4.55 -3.68 14.89
N VAL A 138 4.36 -4.96 14.60
CA VAL A 138 4.47 -6.08 15.54
C VAL A 138 5.54 -7.03 15.05
N THR A 139 6.53 -7.28 15.91
CA THR A 139 7.53 -8.33 15.68
C THR A 139 6.98 -9.64 16.22
N PHE A 140 6.99 -10.67 15.37
CA PHE A 140 6.66 -12.03 15.75
C PHE A 140 7.95 -12.83 15.93
N THR A 141 7.98 -13.66 16.97
CA THR A 141 9.14 -14.49 17.29
C THR A 141 8.72 -15.95 17.41
N ASP A 142 9.31 -16.80 16.57
CA ASP A 142 9.12 -18.24 16.68
C ASP A 142 9.76 -18.77 17.97
N THR A 143 9.02 -19.66 18.65
CA THR A 143 9.49 -20.37 19.86
C THR A 143 9.16 -21.86 19.75
N SER A 144 8.97 -22.34 18.51
CA SER A 144 8.58 -23.72 18.22
C SER A 144 9.70 -24.70 18.55
N THR A 145 9.34 -25.93 18.90
CA THR A 145 10.29 -27.02 19.16
C THR A 145 10.22 -28.07 18.06
N GLY A 146 11.24 -28.95 17.98
CA GLY A 146 11.33 -30.02 16.99
C GLY A 146 12.12 -29.67 15.72
N VAL A 147 12.86 -28.56 15.72
CA VAL A 147 13.65 -28.05 14.58
C VAL A 147 12.78 -27.80 13.35
N PRO A 148 12.00 -26.70 13.34
CA PRO A 148 11.29 -26.24 12.15
C PRO A 148 12.25 -25.96 10.98
N GLU A 149 11.81 -26.29 9.76
CA GLU A 149 12.52 -25.96 8.52
C GLU A 149 11.74 -24.95 7.67
N ARG A 150 10.41 -24.84 7.87
CA ARG A 150 9.52 -23.94 7.14
C ARG A 150 8.48 -23.34 8.08
N TRP A 151 8.16 -22.05 7.86
CA TRP A 151 7.16 -21.29 8.60
C TRP A 151 6.07 -20.79 7.66
N LYS A 152 4.85 -20.72 8.17
CA LYS A 152 3.72 -20.06 7.51
C LYS A 152 2.89 -19.32 8.55
N TRP A 153 2.95 -18.00 8.47
CA TRP A 153 2.19 -17.07 9.29
C TRP A 153 0.89 -16.66 8.62
N SER A 154 -0.16 -16.52 9.41
CA SER A 154 -1.35 -15.75 9.06
C SER A 154 -1.62 -14.76 10.18
N PHE A 155 -1.63 -13.47 9.86
CA PHE A 155 -1.75 -12.40 10.86
C PHE A 155 -3.21 -12.07 11.21
N GLY A 156 -4.18 -12.70 10.55
CA GLY A 156 -5.61 -12.49 10.82
C GLY A 156 -6.23 -11.28 10.13
N ASP A 157 -5.45 -10.50 9.38
CA ASP A 157 -5.88 -9.35 8.57
C ASP A 157 -5.90 -9.66 7.05
N GLY A 158 -5.74 -10.93 6.68
CA GLY A 158 -5.66 -11.40 5.30
C GLY A 158 -4.23 -11.51 4.75
N THR A 159 -3.22 -11.04 5.47
CA THR A 159 -1.81 -11.14 5.07
C THR A 159 -1.08 -12.33 5.70
N THR A 160 0.05 -12.71 5.10
CA THR A 160 0.85 -13.89 5.48
C THR A 160 2.35 -13.63 5.34
N SER A 161 3.18 -14.42 6.03
CA SER A 161 4.64 -14.44 5.84
C SER A 161 5.18 -15.88 5.92
N THR A 162 6.34 -16.11 5.31
CA THR A 162 7.11 -17.37 5.40
C THR A 162 8.43 -17.21 6.16
N ASP A 163 8.70 -16.01 6.70
CA ASP A 163 9.89 -15.76 7.51
C ASP A 163 9.75 -16.44 8.88
N GLU A 164 10.87 -16.85 9.47
CA GLU A 164 10.90 -17.40 10.84
C GLU A 164 10.40 -16.37 11.87
N ASN A 165 10.91 -15.13 11.78
CA ASN A 165 10.60 -14.04 12.70
C ASN A 165 10.16 -12.77 11.94
N PRO A 166 8.91 -12.69 11.45
CA PRO A 166 8.47 -11.57 10.62
C PRO A 166 8.19 -10.30 11.43
N LEU A 167 8.46 -9.14 10.81
CA LEU A 167 7.91 -7.85 11.22
C LEU A 167 6.66 -7.57 10.37
N HIS A 168 5.50 -7.48 11.01
CA HIS A 168 4.23 -7.19 10.33
C HIS A 168 3.61 -5.90 10.83
N THR A 169 3.08 -5.07 9.94
CA THR A 169 2.44 -3.79 10.32
C THR A 169 0.94 -3.86 10.07
N TYR A 170 0.17 -3.77 11.16
CA TYR A 170 -1.28 -3.65 11.07
C TYR A 170 -1.68 -2.22 10.71
N THR A 171 -2.47 -2.08 9.63
CA THR A 171 -2.96 -0.79 9.11
C THR A 171 -4.48 -0.62 9.27
N THR A 172 -5.17 -1.61 9.83
CA THR A 172 -6.59 -1.56 10.15
C THR A 172 -6.81 -1.77 11.64
N GLU A 173 -7.79 -1.07 12.21
CA GLU A 173 -8.18 -1.29 13.60
C GLU A 173 -8.88 -2.65 13.72
N GLY A 174 -8.76 -3.28 14.88
CA GLY A 174 -9.40 -4.56 15.10
C GLY A 174 -8.66 -5.45 16.08
N ARG A 175 -9.21 -6.65 16.27
CA ARG A 175 -8.64 -7.69 17.10
C ARG A 175 -8.29 -8.89 16.24
N PHE A 176 -7.00 -9.17 16.09
CA PHE A 176 -6.47 -10.12 15.12
C PHE A 176 -6.05 -11.44 15.78
N SER A 177 -6.49 -12.54 15.19
CA SER A 177 -6.07 -13.89 15.59
C SER A 177 -4.90 -14.33 14.72
N VAL A 178 -3.77 -14.64 15.33
CA VAL A 178 -2.54 -14.97 14.61
C VAL A 178 -2.35 -16.49 14.63
N SER A 179 -1.95 -17.05 13.48
CA SER A 179 -1.64 -18.46 13.31
C SER A 179 -0.22 -18.64 12.79
N LEU A 180 0.52 -19.58 13.38
CA LEU A 180 1.80 -20.07 12.87
C LEU A 180 1.68 -21.57 12.57
N THR A 181 2.07 -21.97 11.35
CA THR A 181 2.33 -23.37 11.00
C THR A 181 3.82 -23.56 10.78
N VAL A 182 4.41 -24.54 11.47
CA VAL A 182 5.80 -24.96 11.28
C VAL A 182 5.83 -26.35 10.65
N GLU A 183 6.83 -26.61 9.79
CA GLU A 183 7.01 -27.88 9.10
C GLU A 183 8.48 -28.32 9.08
N ASN A 184 8.71 -29.64 9.10
CA ASN A 184 10.00 -30.31 8.91
C ASN A 184 9.76 -31.69 8.24
N GLU A 185 10.79 -32.50 8.06
CA GLU A 185 10.67 -33.83 7.44
C GLU A 185 9.70 -34.80 8.15
N TYR A 186 9.41 -34.58 9.45
CA TYR A 186 8.54 -35.42 10.27
C TYR A 186 7.07 -34.98 10.27
N GLY A 187 6.75 -33.80 9.72
CA GLY A 187 5.38 -33.33 9.55
C GLY A 187 5.20 -31.84 9.78
N ALA A 188 3.99 -31.45 10.15
CA ALA A 188 3.58 -30.07 10.37
C ALA A 188 2.80 -29.92 11.68
N ASN A 189 2.93 -28.77 12.32
CA ASN A 189 2.14 -28.41 13.50
C ASN A 189 1.67 -26.95 13.40
N THR A 190 0.45 -26.64 13.86
CA THR A 190 -0.14 -25.31 13.80
C THR A 190 -0.56 -24.82 15.18
N ARG A 191 -0.20 -23.57 15.50
CA ARG A 191 -0.64 -22.84 16.69
C ARG A 191 -1.47 -21.63 16.29
N ILE A 192 -2.63 -21.46 16.93
CA ILE A 192 -3.50 -20.29 16.77
C ILE A 192 -3.63 -19.60 18.12
N ASN A 193 -3.31 -18.31 18.19
CA ASN A 193 -3.58 -17.46 19.34
C ASN A 193 -4.71 -16.47 18.97
N GLN A 194 -5.91 -16.70 19.52
CA GLN A 194 -7.09 -15.91 19.20
C GLN A 194 -7.02 -14.50 19.79
N GLY A 195 -7.22 -13.49 18.94
CA GLY A 195 -7.23 -12.09 19.34
C GLY A 195 -5.97 -11.64 20.07
N LEU A 196 -4.80 -12.14 19.61
CA LEU A 196 -3.48 -11.87 20.17
C LEU A 196 -3.09 -10.41 20.01
N VAL A 197 -3.42 -9.78 18.87
CA VAL A 197 -3.09 -8.39 18.61
C VAL A 197 -4.36 -7.54 18.65
N THR A 198 -4.35 -6.47 19.44
CA THR A 198 -5.45 -5.49 19.51
C THR A 198 -4.96 -4.14 19.00
N VAL A 199 -5.50 -3.73 17.85
CA VAL A 199 -5.15 -2.47 17.21
C VAL A 199 -6.29 -1.50 17.41
N THR A 200 -5.98 -0.40 18.08
CA THR A 200 -6.89 0.72 18.27
C THR A 200 -6.71 1.74 17.15
N PRO A 201 -7.73 2.53 16.83
CA PRO A 201 -7.56 3.62 15.88
C PRO A 201 -6.44 4.56 16.35
N ALA A 202 -5.64 5.05 15.41
CA ALA A 202 -4.63 6.07 15.70
C ALA A 202 -5.29 7.23 16.46
N GLY A 203 -4.71 7.67 17.58
CA GLY A 203 -5.26 8.78 18.37
C GLY A 203 -5.60 9.96 17.47
N LYS A 204 -6.82 10.49 17.57
CA LYS A 204 -7.30 11.57 16.69
C LYS A 204 -7.31 12.90 17.40
N LYS A 205 -6.76 13.89 16.73
CA LYS A 205 -6.78 15.30 17.13
C LYS A 205 -7.69 16.02 16.15
N ASP A 206 -8.84 16.48 16.62
CA ASP A 206 -9.70 17.33 15.81
C ASP A 206 -8.97 18.66 15.62
N VAL A 207 -8.72 19.01 14.36
CA VAL A 207 -7.99 20.22 14.00
C VAL A 207 -8.76 21.06 13.00
N ALA A 208 -8.65 22.37 13.18
CA ALA A 208 -9.00 23.35 12.17
C ALA A 208 -7.76 24.15 11.83
N LEU A 209 -7.55 24.37 10.54
CA LEU A 209 -6.40 25.05 9.98
C LEU A 209 -6.89 26.13 9.03
N HIS A 210 -6.40 27.35 9.23
CA HIS A 210 -6.37 28.38 8.21
C HIS A 210 -4.93 28.84 8.03
N ALA A 211 -4.43 28.77 6.80
CA ALA A 211 -3.08 29.21 6.47
C ALA A 211 -3.15 30.15 5.25
N PRO A 212 -2.61 31.39 5.34
CA PRO A 212 -2.56 32.33 4.23
C PRO A 212 -1.40 32.01 3.26
N ARG A 213 -1.21 30.72 2.97
CA ARG A 213 -0.23 30.22 2.00
C ARG A 213 -0.63 28.83 1.50
N GLY A 214 -0.02 28.44 0.39
CA GLY A 214 -0.32 27.20 -0.30
C GLY A 214 0.12 25.96 0.47
N ALA A 215 -0.58 24.87 0.17
CA ALA A 215 -0.26 23.54 0.64
C ALA A 215 -0.40 22.54 -0.51
N SER A 216 0.13 21.34 -0.30
CA SER A 216 0.02 20.22 -1.23
C SER A 216 -0.28 18.95 -0.45
N ILE A 217 -0.98 18.01 -1.09
CA ILE A 217 -1.08 16.65 -0.59
C ILE A 217 0.15 15.86 -1.04
N ALA A 218 0.77 15.11 -0.13
CA ALA A 218 1.88 14.25 -0.48
C ALA A 218 1.41 13.10 -1.41
N PRO A 219 2.18 12.79 -2.47
CA PRO A 219 1.84 11.70 -3.38
C PRO A 219 1.95 10.36 -2.67
N GLY A 220 1.15 9.40 -3.13
CA GLY A 220 1.00 8.07 -2.52
C GLY A 220 0.03 8.02 -1.34
N GLY A 221 -0.40 9.18 -0.83
CA GLY A 221 -1.49 9.27 0.15
C GLY A 221 -2.79 8.72 -0.43
N PHE A 222 -3.56 8.00 0.39
CA PHE A 222 -4.83 7.42 -0.07
C PHE A 222 -5.97 7.65 0.92
N VAL A 223 -7.19 7.52 0.42
CA VAL A 223 -8.39 7.24 1.22
C VAL A 223 -8.95 5.88 0.79
N GLU A 224 -9.36 5.07 1.76
CA GLU A 224 -9.97 3.77 1.56
C GLU A 224 -11.25 3.66 2.38
N PHE A 225 -12.33 3.16 1.81
CA PHE A 225 -13.62 3.01 2.49
C PHE A 225 -14.48 1.94 1.83
N THR A 226 -15.48 1.43 2.55
CA THR A 226 -16.51 0.53 1.98
C THR A 226 -17.76 1.32 1.64
N VAL A 227 -18.32 1.14 0.44
CA VAL A 227 -19.59 1.78 0.04
C VAL A 227 -20.78 1.07 0.69
N THR A 228 -21.67 1.82 1.33
CA THR A 228 -22.84 1.25 2.04
C THR A 228 -24.17 1.55 1.38
N LYS A 229 -24.23 2.50 0.43
CA LYS A 229 -25.46 2.86 -0.29
C LYS A 229 -25.26 2.90 -1.82
N PRO A 230 -26.27 2.52 -2.60
CA PRO A 230 -26.21 2.53 -4.07
C PRO A 230 -26.17 3.97 -4.62
N ALA A 231 -26.03 4.10 -5.94
CA ALA A 231 -25.89 5.38 -6.65
C ALA A 231 -24.64 6.18 -6.24
N SER A 232 -23.63 5.46 -5.74
CA SER A 232 -22.30 6.00 -5.49
C SER A 232 -21.49 5.89 -6.78
N ARG A 233 -20.85 6.98 -7.20
CA ARG A 233 -20.10 7.04 -8.46
C ARG A 233 -18.93 8.00 -8.35
N ILE A 234 -17.95 7.81 -9.22
CA ILE A 234 -16.81 8.70 -9.38
C ILE A 234 -16.57 8.94 -10.87
N LYS A 235 -16.24 10.18 -11.25
CA LYS A 235 -15.81 10.49 -12.61
C LYS A 235 -14.30 10.71 -12.62
N ILE A 236 -13.59 9.84 -13.31
CA ILE A 236 -12.12 9.81 -13.37
C ILE A 236 -11.66 9.75 -14.82
N ALA A 237 -10.74 10.64 -15.21
CA ALA A 237 -10.31 10.83 -16.61
C ALA A 237 -11.49 11.00 -17.59
N GLY A 238 -12.56 11.67 -17.14
CA GLY A 238 -13.79 11.85 -17.92
C GLY A 238 -14.76 10.65 -17.95
N VAL A 239 -14.35 9.48 -17.46
CA VAL A 239 -15.16 8.25 -17.41
C VAL A 239 -15.89 8.16 -16.07
N VAL A 240 -17.18 7.86 -16.09
CA VAL A 240 -17.97 7.61 -14.88
C VAL A 240 -17.88 6.14 -14.50
N GLU A 241 -17.36 5.86 -13.32
CA GLU A 241 -17.32 4.53 -12.69
C GLU A 241 -18.37 4.48 -11.56
N GLU A 242 -19.23 3.47 -11.62
CA GLU A 242 -20.17 3.16 -10.53
C GLU A 242 -19.42 2.41 -9.42
N LEU A 243 -19.64 2.83 -8.18
CA LEU A 243 -19.00 2.22 -7.02
C LEU A 243 -19.97 1.20 -6.38
N PRO A 244 -19.63 -0.10 -6.37
CA PRO A 244 -20.54 -1.14 -5.92
C PRO A 244 -20.76 -1.09 -4.41
N VAL A 245 -22.00 -1.35 -3.97
CA VAL A 245 -22.32 -1.51 -2.54
C VAL A 245 -21.58 -2.72 -1.99
N GLY A 246 -20.93 -2.56 -0.84
CA GLY A 246 -20.05 -3.55 -0.23
C GLY A 246 -18.64 -3.56 -0.80
N GLY A 247 -18.39 -2.85 -1.91
CA GLY A 247 -17.06 -2.74 -2.51
C GLY A 247 -16.13 -1.87 -1.66
N ARG A 248 -14.90 -2.33 -1.50
CA ARG A 248 -13.80 -1.59 -0.86
C ARG A 248 -13.15 -0.69 -1.89
N ILE A 249 -13.36 0.61 -1.76
CA ILE A 249 -12.86 1.63 -2.67
C ILE A 249 -11.57 2.19 -2.10
N ARG A 250 -10.51 2.27 -2.91
CA ARG A 250 -9.27 2.96 -2.56
C ARG A 250 -8.94 3.99 -3.62
N LEU A 251 -8.80 5.24 -3.21
CA LEU A 251 -8.39 6.37 -4.04
C LEU A 251 -6.99 6.80 -3.61
N VAL A 252 -6.01 6.65 -4.50
CA VAL A 252 -4.62 7.03 -4.24
C VAL A 252 -4.32 8.32 -5.00
N VAL A 253 -3.90 9.37 -4.29
CA VAL A 253 -3.42 10.61 -4.90
C VAL A 253 -1.99 10.38 -5.36
N ASN A 254 -1.73 10.40 -6.67
CA ASN A 254 -0.43 10.03 -7.23
C ASN A 254 0.46 11.23 -7.58
N ASP A 255 -0.12 12.41 -7.78
CA ASP A 255 0.61 13.65 -8.02
C ASP A 255 0.61 14.53 -6.76
N PRO A 256 1.74 15.14 -6.34
CA PRO A 256 1.77 16.16 -5.29
C PRO A 256 0.86 17.33 -5.67
N GLY A 257 -0.37 17.28 -5.16
CA GLY A 257 -1.46 18.01 -5.78
C GLY A 257 -2.12 19.00 -4.84
N LYS A 258 -2.52 20.12 -5.41
CA LYS A 258 -3.60 20.94 -4.87
C LYS A 258 -4.92 20.22 -5.09
N GLY A 259 -5.86 20.40 -4.19
CA GLY A 259 -7.13 19.71 -4.32
C GLY A 259 -8.18 20.14 -3.31
N LYS A 260 -9.32 19.47 -3.42
CA LYS A 260 -10.45 19.63 -2.52
C LYS A 260 -10.92 18.29 -2.03
N ILE A 261 -11.34 18.25 -0.78
CA ILE A 261 -12.06 17.11 -0.22
C ILE A 261 -13.23 17.65 0.59
N ALA A 262 -14.41 17.08 0.40
CA ALA A 262 -15.57 17.33 1.23
C ALA A 262 -16.22 16.00 1.60
N MET A 263 -15.98 15.57 2.84
CA MET A 263 -16.58 14.40 3.46
C MET A 263 -17.48 14.82 4.62
N ARG A 264 -18.60 14.13 4.73
CA ARG A 264 -19.51 14.16 5.88
C ARG A 264 -19.63 12.75 6.44
N LYS A 265 -20.35 12.61 7.56
CA LYS A 265 -20.48 11.35 8.30
C LYS A 265 -20.89 10.16 7.44
N ASP A 266 -21.69 10.38 6.41
CA ASP A 266 -22.23 9.33 5.55
C ASP A 266 -22.14 9.65 4.05
N SER A 267 -21.37 10.66 3.65
CA SER A 267 -21.22 10.98 2.23
C SER A 267 -19.87 11.59 1.89
N ILE A 268 -19.41 11.33 0.67
CA ILE A 268 -18.27 12.02 0.05
C ILE A 268 -18.85 12.83 -1.11
N GLN A 269 -18.76 14.15 -0.99
CA GLN A 269 -19.38 15.11 -1.90
C GLN A 269 -18.36 15.77 -2.82
N ASP A 270 -17.10 15.78 -2.42
CA ASP A 270 -16.00 16.31 -3.24
C ASP A 270 -14.71 15.53 -2.94
N TYR A 271 -13.94 15.27 -3.98
CA TYR A 271 -12.62 14.66 -3.97
C TYR A 271 -11.98 14.99 -5.31
N SER A 272 -11.28 16.12 -5.35
CA SER A 272 -10.82 16.74 -6.59
C SER A 272 -9.30 16.86 -6.61
N PHE A 273 -8.66 16.12 -7.51
CA PHE A 273 -7.21 16.05 -7.69
C PHE A 273 -6.86 15.77 -9.15
N GLU A 274 -5.69 16.24 -9.59
CA GLU A 274 -5.20 16.08 -10.97
C GLU A 274 -4.91 14.63 -11.33
N GLU A 275 -4.41 13.85 -10.37
CA GLU A 275 -4.07 12.45 -10.61
C GLU A 275 -4.45 11.55 -9.43
N VAL A 276 -5.51 10.78 -9.65
CA VAL A 276 -6.00 9.77 -8.73
C VAL A 276 -5.91 8.40 -9.40
N ILE A 277 -5.62 7.36 -8.62
CA ILE A 277 -5.77 5.97 -9.04
C ILE A 277 -6.90 5.34 -8.22
N LEU A 278 -7.88 4.77 -8.92
CA LEU A 278 -9.02 4.07 -8.34
C LEU A 278 -8.75 2.56 -8.32
N TYR A 279 -8.89 1.97 -7.13
CA TYR A 279 -9.00 0.53 -6.94
C TYR A 279 -10.37 0.18 -6.35
N ILE A 280 -10.93 -0.94 -6.77
CA ILE A 280 -12.14 -1.54 -6.20
C ILE A 280 -11.79 -2.97 -5.82
N ASP A 281 -11.98 -3.32 -4.55
CA ASP A 281 -11.66 -4.62 -3.98
C ASP A 281 -10.20 -5.06 -4.23
N GLY A 282 -9.29 -4.09 -4.28
CA GLY A 282 -7.86 -4.28 -4.54
C GLY A 282 -7.49 -4.36 -6.02
N GLU A 283 -8.45 -4.40 -6.94
CA GLU A 283 -8.19 -4.40 -8.38
C GLU A 283 -8.10 -2.99 -8.94
N TYR A 284 -7.08 -2.73 -9.77
CA TYR A 284 -6.97 -1.48 -10.51
C TYR A 284 -8.18 -1.31 -11.43
N ARG A 285 -8.77 -0.11 -11.42
CA ARG A 285 -9.90 0.24 -12.29
C ARG A 285 -9.52 1.31 -13.29
N GLN A 286 -9.04 2.44 -12.79
CA GLN A 286 -8.83 3.62 -13.60
C GLN A 286 -7.84 4.60 -12.96
N ARG A 287 -7.23 5.46 -13.80
CA ARG A 287 -6.31 6.53 -13.38
C ARG A 287 -6.62 7.82 -14.11
N GLY A 288 -6.51 8.95 -13.41
CA GLY A 288 -6.50 10.29 -13.98
C GLY A 288 -7.16 11.34 -13.09
N GLU A 289 -7.50 12.46 -13.69
CA GLU A 289 -8.13 13.60 -13.02
C GLU A 289 -9.51 13.24 -12.49
N VAL A 290 -9.78 13.62 -11.23
CA VAL A 290 -11.10 13.51 -10.61
C VAL A 290 -11.59 14.92 -10.29
N ARG A 291 -12.81 15.23 -10.73
CA ARG A 291 -13.52 16.49 -10.43
C ARG A 291 -14.93 16.29 -9.90
N GLU A 292 -15.46 15.08 -10.02
CA GLU A 292 -16.79 14.73 -9.54
C GLU A 292 -16.71 13.37 -8.85
N ILE A 293 -17.17 13.35 -7.60
CA ILE A 293 -17.45 12.14 -6.85
C ILE A 293 -18.77 12.35 -6.13
N ASN A 294 -19.52 11.27 -5.96
CA ASN A 294 -20.68 11.27 -5.10
C ASN A 294 -20.79 9.89 -4.46
N VAL A 295 -20.48 9.80 -3.17
CA VAL A 295 -20.66 8.57 -2.38
C VAL A 295 -21.81 8.80 -1.41
N GLN A 296 -22.87 7.99 -1.51
CA GLN A 296 -24.11 8.15 -0.75
C GLN A 296 -24.09 7.52 0.65
N GLY A 297 -23.05 6.74 0.92
CA GLY A 297 -22.85 6.02 2.17
C GLY A 297 -21.48 5.37 2.15
N TYR A 298 -20.68 5.56 3.21
CA TYR A 298 -19.44 4.84 3.40
C TYR A 298 -19.24 4.46 4.86
N GLU A 299 -18.39 3.46 5.09
CA GLU A 299 -17.92 3.05 6.41
C GLU A 299 -16.46 2.62 6.37
N GLY A 300 -15.84 2.48 7.55
CA GLY A 300 -14.46 1.99 7.66
C GLY A 300 -13.44 2.87 6.95
N LEU A 301 -13.64 4.19 6.91
CA LEU A 301 -12.75 5.11 6.23
C LEU A 301 -11.36 5.10 6.88
N ILE A 302 -10.35 4.77 6.09
CA ILE A 302 -8.94 4.85 6.42
C ILE A 302 -8.30 5.86 5.48
N SER A 303 -7.37 6.66 6.00
CA SER A 303 -6.66 7.65 5.21
C SER A 303 -5.20 7.74 5.63
N SER A 304 -4.32 7.87 4.65
CA SER A 304 -2.90 8.16 4.84
C SER A 304 -2.50 9.50 4.22
N LEU A 305 -3.49 10.34 3.86
CA LEU A 305 -3.22 11.64 3.25
C LEU A 305 -2.37 12.50 4.20
N GLU A 306 -1.31 13.09 3.66
CA GLU A 306 -0.47 14.07 4.36
C GLU A 306 -0.62 15.43 3.69
N LEU A 307 -1.07 16.45 4.44
CA LEU A 307 -1.10 17.83 3.96
C LEU A 307 0.20 18.52 4.36
N ARG A 308 0.93 19.04 3.38
CA ARG A 308 2.18 19.78 3.57
C ARG A 308 1.93 21.25 3.27
N ILE A 309 1.96 22.07 4.31
CA ILE A 309 1.89 23.53 4.23
C ILE A 309 3.33 24.04 4.11
N ALA A 310 3.58 24.88 3.09
CA ALA A 310 4.91 25.46 2.89
C ALA A 310 5.31 26.35 4.07
N GLY A 311 6.62 26.52 4.28
CA GLY A 311 7.13 27.61 5.11
C GLY A 311 6.98 28.95 4.38
N GLY A 312 7.04 30.06 5.11
CA GLY A 312 6.95 31.40 4.53
C GLY A 312 6.23 32.40 5.43
N GLU A 313 6.02 33.61 4.92
CA GLU A 313 5.33 34.65 5.67
C GLU A 313 3.85 34.30 5.93
N GLY A 314 3.26 34.94 6.94
CA GLY A 314 1.89 34.70 7.38
C GLY A 314 1.80 33.80 8.61
N GLU A 315 0.86 34.11 9.49
CA GLU A 315 0.56 33.30 10.67
C GLU A 315 -0.36 32.15 10.29
N ILE A 316 -0.07 30.95 10.80
CA ILE A 316 -0.94 29.80 10.64
C ILE A 316 -1.85 29.73 11.86
N ASP A 317 -3.16 29.77 11.62
CA ASP A 317 -4.17 29.53 12.64
C ASP A 317 -4.47 28.03 12.70
N LEU A 318 -3.76 27.33 13.59
CA LEU A 318 -4.03 25.93 13.90
C LEU A 318 -4.76 25.85 15.24
N LEU A 319 -5.94 25.24 15.23
CA LEU A 319 -6.72 24.94 16.43
C LEU A 319 -6.73 23.43 16.65
N GLU A 320 -6.42 22.96 17.84
CA GLU A 320 -6.64 21.58 18.28
C GLU A 320 -7.80 21.56 19.29
N ASN A 321 -8.85 20.79 19.00
CA ASN A 321 -10.08 20.75 19.80
C ASN A 321 -10.67 22.15 20.07
N GLY A 322 -10.55 23.06 19.09
CA GLY A 322 -11.01 24.45 19.17
C GLY A 322 -10.09 25.40 19.95
N SER A 323 -8.98 24.92 20.50
CA SER A 323 -7.99 25.75 21.20
C SER A 323 -6.80 26.06 20.30
N PRO A 324 -6.32 27.32 20.22
CA PRO A 324 -5.14 27.66 19.43
C PRO A 324 -3.89 26.87 19.86
N VAL A 325 -3.15 26.36 18.88
CA VAL A 325 -1.87 25.67 19.08
C VAL A 325 -0.73 26.65 18.79
N ALA A 326 0.14 26.88 19.78
CA ALA A 326 1.33 27.69 19.57
C ALA A 326 2.35 26.92 18.71
N ILE A 327 2.65 27.43 17.51
CA ILE A 327 3.68 26.89 16.64
C ILE A 327 5.00 27.60 16.95
N SER A 328 5.98 26.86 17.48
CA SER A 328 7.25 27.42 18.00
C SER A 328 8.07 28.20 16.99
N TRP A 329 7.93 27.89 15.71
CA TRP A 329 8.69 28.50 14.62
C TRP A 329 7.73 29.30 13.73
N LYS A 330 7.67 30.61 13.95
CA LYS A 330 6.92 31.51 13.07
C LYS A 330 7.48 31.35 11.67
N ASN A 331 6.61 31.06 10.69
CA ASN A 331 6.94 30.79 9.28
C ASN A 331 7.44 29.38 8.93
N ALA A 332 7.47 28.43 9.87
CA ALA A 332 7.84 27.06 9.57
C ALA A 332 6.86 26.36 8.61
N PRO A 333 7.36 25.42 7.77
CA PRO A 333 6.49 24.44 7.13
C PRO A 333 5.80 23.56 8.18
N LEU A 334 4.56 23.16 7.90
CA LEU A 334 3.73 22.34 8.77
C LEU A 334 3.23 21.13 7.97
N SER A 335 3.39 19.93 8.52
CA SER A 335 2.74 18.72 8.00
C SER A 335 1.60 18.30 8.92
N LEU A 336 0.43 18.01 8.34
CA LEU A 336 -0.68 17.31 8.98
C LEU A 336 -0.72 15.87 8.45
N ILE A 337 -0.70 14.89 9.35
CA ILE A 337 -0.53 13.47 8.99
C ILE A 337 -1.85 12.72 9.16
N SER A 338 -2.19 11.89 8.17
CA SER A 338 -3.38 11.04 8.12
C SER A 338 -4.68 11.83 8.30
N LEU A 339 -4.98 12.71 7.34
CA LEU A 339 -6.20 13.52 7.33
C LEU A 339 -7.44 12.63 7.33
N ARG A 340 -8.39 12.88 8.23
CA ARG A 340 -9.63 12.10 8.35
C ARG A 340 -10.77 12.97 8.88
N PRO A 341 -12.03 12.49 8.84
CA PRO A 341 -13.14 13.19 9.48
C PRO A 341 -12.94 13.37 10.98
N ASP A 342 -13.34 14.53 11.48
CA ASP A 342 -13.34 14.89 12.90
C ASP A 342 -14.37 14.09 13.72
N SER A 343 -14.50 14.39 15.01
CA SER A 343 -15.53 13.78 15.88
C SER A 343 -16.98 14.02 15.42
N SER A 344 -17.23 15.07 14.64
CA SER A 344 -18.54 15.34 14.03
C SER A 344 -18.77 14.58 12.72
N GLY A 345 -17.73 13.91 12.20
CA GLY A 345 -17.73 13.21 10.93
C GLY A 345 -17.52 14.12 9.73
N ILE A 346 -16.91 15.29 9.92
CA ILE A 346 -16.62 16.24 8.84
C ILE A 346 -15.13 16.20 8.50
N MET A 347 -14.82 16.12 7.20
CA MET A 347 -13.49 16.45 6.68
C MET A 347 -13.66 17.41 5.50
N ILE A 348 -13.13 18.61 5.63
CA ILE A 348 -13.10 19.62 4.57
C ILE A 348 -11.65 20.01 4.36
N LEU A 349 -11.18 19.90 3.12
CA LEU A 349 -9.89 20.39 2.67
C LEU A 349 -10.13 21.28 1.46
N ASP A 350 -9.57 22.48 1.48
CA ASP A 350 -9.37 23.29 0.29
C ASP A 350 -7.93 23.81 0.29
N CYS A 351 -7.09 23.20 -0.53
CA CYS A 351 -5.75 23.68 -0.87
C CYS A 351 -5.63 23.98 -2.37
N TYR A 352 -6.77 24.20 -3.05
CA TYR A 352 -6.81 24.42 -4.49
C TYR A 352 -6.12 25.73 -4.89
N TRP A 353 -6.24 26.76 -4.05
CA TRP A 353 -5.65 28.07 -4.30
C TRP A 353 -4.19 28.13 -3.82
N PRO A 354 -3.30 28.82 -4.55
CA PRO A 354 -1.88 28.94 -4.19
C PRO A 354 -1.63 29.68 -2.87
N ASP A 355 -2.55 30.55 -2.46
CA ASP A 355 -2.28 31.54 -1.40
C ASP A 355 -3.11 31.31 -0.14
N VAL A 356 -4.03 30.34 -0.15
CA VAL A 356 -4.88 30.04 1.01
C VAL A 356 -5.11 28.55 1.10
N THR A 357 -4.85 27.99 2.27
CA THR A 357 -5.19 26.63 2.63
C THR A 357 -6.17 26.64 3.80
N SER A 358 -7.23 25.86 3.69
CA SER A 358 -8.14 25.58 4.80
C SER A 358 -8.29 24.07 4.98
N PHE A 359 -8.30 23.64 6.24
CA PHE A 359 -8.61 22.27 6.60
C PHE A 359 -9.45 22.24 7.86
N GLN A 360 -10.49 21.42 7.88
CA GLN A 360 -11.25 21.05 9.06
C GLN A 360 -11.38 19.53 9.05
N GLY A 361 -10.97 18.88 10.12
CA GLY A 361 -11.05 17.43 10.23
C GLY A 361 -10.30 16.96 11.46
N ALA A 362 -9.76 15.76 11.38
CA ALA A 362 -8.83 15.25 12.37
C ALA A 362 -7.55 14.73 11.71
N VAL A 363 -6.51 14.65 12.52
CA VAL A 363 -5.19 14.14 12.15
C VAL A 363 -4.72 13.12 13.17
N THR A 364 -3.72 12.32 12.83
CA THR A 364 -3.00 11.49 13.83
C THR A 364 -1.95 12.29 14.57
N SER A 365 -1.28 13.17 13.84
CA SER A 365 -0.21 14.02 14.34
C SER A 365 0.01 15.18 13.38
N TYR A 366 0.75 16.17 13.86
CA TYR A 366 1.25 17.25 13.05
C TYR A 366 2.64 17.65 13.53
N HIS A 367 3.46 18.16 12.62
CA HIS A 367 4.85 18.55 12.91
C HIS A 367 5.20 19.84 12.18
N ALA A 368 5.78 20.80 12.91
CA ALA A 368 6.37 22.00 12.34
C ALA A 368 7.90 21.83 12.33
N GLN A 369 8.51 21.94 11.16
CA GLN A 369 9.97 21.82 11.02
C GLN A 369 10.63 23.19 11.09
N GLU A 370 11.78 23.30 11.74
CA GLU A 370 12.59 24.51 11.66
C GLU A 370 12.92 24.83 10.19
N PRO A 371 12.77 26.09 9.72
CA PRO A 371 13.19 26.45 8.38
C PRO A 371 14.67 26.13 8.22
N GLU A 372 15.05 25.40 7.16
CA GLU A 372 16.46 25.17 6.88
C GLU A 372 17.16 26.53 6.75
N SER A 373 18.19 26.76 7.58
CA SER A 373 19.01 27.97 7.44
C SER A 373 19.59 27.96 6.03
N PRO A 374 19.45 29.05 5.25
CA PRO A 374 20.11 29.13 3.97
C PRO A 374 21.62 28.96 4.21
N GLY A 375 22.20 27.89 3.66
CA GLY A 375 23.64 27.64 3.75
C GLY A 375 24.40 28.88 3.29
N GLY A 376 25.24 29.40 4.18
CA GLY A 376 26.00 30.64 3.99
C GLY A 376 27.17 30.54 3.03
#